data_AF-A0A7S2RC11-F1
#
_entry.id   AF-A0A7S2RC11-F1
#
_cell.length_a   1.000
_cell.length_b   1.000
_cell.length_c   1.000
_cell.angle_alpha   90.00
_cell.angle_beta   90.00
_cell.angle_gamma   90.00
#
_symmetry.space_group_name_H-M   'P 1'
#
loop_
_entity.id
_entity.type
_entity.pdbx_description
1 polymer ?
#
loop_
_entity_poly.entity_id
_entity_poly.type
_entity_poly.pdbx_seq_one_letter_code
_entity_poly.pdbx_strand_id
1 'polypeptide(L)'
;MMYIHETQYPVSSILELDVLANLILRYLTREVNIPTEKEMLKSNQKQLEAEMQIPWLRITIDRAYREAMDDLPGGHWSDNENDERCVVLNRMAAKFLVNRIARDMKDAKYPVNFGDMKKLSKLGDQVANIIVANGRCRAMLQKDEDAGWKTFRDNNQTEFISLFTNTSSCPFKGHWIDLKTETEHPTITNFK
;
A
#
# COMPACT_ATOMS: atom_id res chain seq x y z
N MET A 1 8.81 1.81 9.76
CA MET A 1 9.93 1.00 9.24
C MET A 1 10.11 1.34 7.77
N MET A 2 11.36 1.37 7.32
CA MET A 2 11.87 2.30 6.33
C MET A 2 12.35 1.51 5.13
N TYR A 3 11.70 1.66 3.99
CA TYR A 3 12.22 1.15 2.73
C TYR A 3 13.39 2.03 2.30
N ILE A 4 14.59 1.46 2.23
CA ILE A 4 15.81 2.11 1.74
C ILE A 4 15.81 2.19 0.20
N HIS A 5 14.96 1.42 -0.46
CA HIS A 5 14.65 1.57 -1.88
C HIS A 5 13.14 1.64 -2.07
N GLU A 6 12.67 2.72 -2.69
CA GLU A 6 11.29 2.84 -3.13
C GLU A 6 11.00 1.79 -4.21
N THR A 7 10.27 0.73 -3.87
CA THR A 7 9.74 -0.20 -4.87
C THR A 7 8.52 0.44 -5.56
N GLN A 8 8.30 0.08 -6.83
CA GLN A 8 7.10 0.50 -7.58
C GLN A 8 5.81 -0.12 -6.99
N TYR A 9 5.95 -1.13 -6.13
CA TYR A 9 4.83 -1.83 -5.50
C TYR A 9 4.76 -1.47 -4.01
N PRO A 10 3.81 -0.61 -3.58
CA PRO A 10 3.68 -0.20 -2.18
C PRO A 10 3.16 -1.31 -1.23
N VAL A 11 3.02 -2.55 -1.71
CA VAL A 11 2.26 -3.60 -1.00
C VAL A 11 3.20 -4.65 -0.41
N SER A 12 3.92 -4.21 0.61
CA SER A 12 4.27 -5.07 1.74
C SER A 12 4.28 -4.17 2.97
N SER A 13 3.18 -3.44 3.19
CA SER A 13 3.07 -2.58 4.38
C SER A 13 3.53 -3.40 5.59
N ILE A 14 4.45 -2.88 6.40
CA ILE A 14 5.01 -3.60 7.57
C ILE A 14 3.89 -4.19 8.45
N LEU A 15 2.75 -3.52 8.45
CA LEU A 15 1.48 -4.00 8.97
C LEU A 15 1.06 -5.38 8.43
N GLU A 16 1.00 -5.57 7.11
CA GLU A 16 0.63 -6.84 6.49
C GLU A 16 1.61 -7.95 6.89
N LEU A 17 2.92 -7.66 6.89
CA LEU A 17 3.93 -8.61 7.36
C LEU A 17 3.73 -8.97 8.84
N ASP A 18 3.45 -7.99 9.69
CA ASP A 18 3.22 -8.21 11.13
C ASP A 18 1.93 -9.03 11.38
N VAL A 19 0.87 -8.75 10.64
CA VAL A 19 -0.39 -9.52 10.69
C VAL A 19 -0.16 -10.96 10.25
N LEU A 20 0.53 -11.18 9.14
CA LEU A 20 0.84 -12.52 8.63
C LEU A 20 1.78 -13.29 9.59
N ALA A 21 2.76 -12.61 10.19
CA ALA A 21 3.62 -13.20 11.21
C ALA A 21 2.81 -13.66 12.44
N ASN A 22 1.85 -12.85 12.89
CA ASN A 22 0.92 -13.23 13.95
C ASN A 22 0.04 -14.42 13.56
N LEU A 23 -0.46 -14.46 12.32
CA LEU A 23 -1.27 -15.58 11.82
C LEU A 23 -0.47 -16.89 11.82
N ILE A 24 0.77 -16.84 11.31
CA ILE A 24 1.68 -17.99 11.30
C ILE A 24 1.98 -18.46 12.73
N LEU A 25 2.26 -17.54 13.66
CA LEU A 25 2.50 -17.89 15.05
C LEU A 25 1.30 -18.65 15.63
N ARG A 26 0.07 -18.23 15.35
CA ARG A 26 -1.13 -18.91 15.84
C ARG A 26 -1.38 -20.27 15.21
N TYR A 27 -0.99 -20.47 13.96
CA TYR A 27 -0.97 -21.81 13.36
C TYR A 27 0.04 -22.71 14.07
N LEU A 28 1.24 -22.21 14.35
CA LEU A 28 2.29 -22.96 15.05
C LEU A 28 1.90 -23.31 16.49
N THR A 29 1.25 -22.39 17.21
CA THR A 29 0.75 -22.62 18.57
C THR A 29 -0.58 -23.38 18.62
N ARG A 30 -1.16 -23.72 17.46
CA ARG A 30 -2.47 -24.40 17.30
C ARG A 30 -3.65 -23.65 17.92
N GLU A 31 -3.51 -22.34 18.10
CA GLU A 31 -4.63 -21.48 18.51
C GLU A 31 -5.64 -21.25 17.37
N VAL A 32 -5.18 -21.43 16.13
CA VAL A 32 -5.97 -21.43 14.91
C VAL A 32 -5.60 -22.69 14.12
N ASN A 33 -6.60 -23.38 13.58
CA ASN A 33 -6.36 -24.55 12.74
C ASN A 33 -5.81 -24.13 11.39
N ILE A 34 -4.77 -24.81 10.93
CA ILE A 34 -4.27 -24.67 9.56
C ILE A 34 -5.37 -25.16 8.62
N PRO A 35 -5.84 -24.33 7.67
CA PRO A 35 -6.86 -24.75 6.72
C PRO A 35 -6.37 -25.92 5.86
N THR A 36 -7.28 -26.82 5.51
CA THR A 36 -7.00 -27.87 4.54
C THR A 36 -6.74 -27.28 3.16
N GLU A 37 -6.05 -28.02 2.29
CA GLU A 37 -5.82 -27.61 0.90
C GLU A 37 -7.12 -27.22 0.18
N LYS A 38 -8.19 -28.01 0.38
CA LYS A 38 -9.50 -27.73 -0.21
C LYS A 38 -10.10 -26.41 0.28
N GLU A 39 -9.94 -26.09 1.56
CA GLU A 39 -10.40 -24.82 2.13
C GLU A 39 -9.57 -23.64 1.63
N MET A 40 -8.25 -23.80 1.54
CA MET A 40 -7.35 -22.79 0.96
C MET A 40 -7.70 -22.51 -0.49
N LEU A 41 -7.85 -23.54 -1.33
CA LEU A 41 -8.22 -23.39 -2.74
C LEU A 41 -9.54 -22.64 -2.89
N LYS A 42 -10.56 -23.01 -2.11
CA LYS A 42 -11.86 -22.32 -2.11
C LYS A 42 -11.74 -20.86 -1.69
N SER A 43 -10.92 -20.55 -0.68
CA SER A 43 -10.70 -19.19 -0.21
C SER A 43 -9.95 -18.34 -1.25
N ASN A 44 -8.88 -18.90 -1.81
CA ASN A 44 -8.05 -18.25 -2.82
C ASN A 44 -8.84 -17.96 -4.10
N GLN A 45 -9.64 -18.92 -4.57
CA GLN A 45 -10.49 -18.73 -5.74
C GLN A 45 -11.48 -17.57 -5.51
N LYS A 46 -12.15 -17.55 -4.36
CA LYS A 46 -13.09 -16.46 -4.02
C LYS A 46 -12.40 -15.10 -3.94
N GLN A 47 -11.17 -15.04 -3.44
CA GLN A 47 -10.39 -13.80 -3.41
C GLN A 47 -10.02 -13.37 -4.83
N LEU A 48 -9.50 -14.28 -5.66
CA LEU A 48 -9.11 -14.00 -7.04
C LEU A 48 -10.28 -13.49 -7.87
N GLU A 49 -11.46 -14.14 -7.76
CA GLU A 49 -12.69 -13.71 -8.42
C GLU A 49 -13.08 -12.27 -8.01
N ALA A 50 -12.88 -11.90 -6.74
CA ALA A 50 -13.15 -10.57 -6.24
C ALA A 50 -12.09 -9.54 -6.69
N GLU A 51 -10.81 -9.91 -6.73
CA GLU A 51 -9.73 -9.07 -7.26
C GLU A 51 -9.94 -8.74 -8.74
N MET A 52 -10.42 -9.70 -9.53
CA MET A 52 -10.78 -9.50 -10.93
C MET A 52 -11.92 -8.49 -11.13
N GLN A 53 -12.73 -8.18 -10.11
CA GLN A 53 -13.76 -7.13 -10.20
C GLN A 53 -13.20 -5.73 -9.95
N ILE A 54 -11.93 -5.60 -9.55
CA ILE A 54 -11.28 -4.32 -9.27
C ILE A 54 -10.33 -3.98 -10.42
N PRO A 55 -10.58 -2.94 -11.23
CA PRO A 55 -9.81 -2.67 -12.46
C PRO A 55 -8.29 -2.65 -12.28
N TRP A 56 -7.79 -1.95 -11.26
CA TRP A 56 -6.35 -1.86 -10.97
C TRP A 56 -5.73 -3.12 -10.40
N LEU A 57 -6.52 -4.07 -9.88
CA LEU A 57 -6.01 -5.37 -9.48
C LEU A 57 -6.10 -6.35 -10.65
N ARG A 58 -7.18 -6.28 -11.44
CA ARG A 58 -7.36 -7.11 -12.64
C ARG A 58 -6.22 -6.94 -13.63
N ILE A 59 -5.68 -5.73 -13.80
CA ILE A 59 -4.56 -5.46 -14.72
C ILE A 59 -3.30 -6.31 -14.42
N THR A 60 -3.12 -6.77 -13.18
CA THR A 60 -1.97 -7.62 -12.80
C THR A 60 -2.27 -9.12 -12.94
N ILE A 61 -3.54 -9.48 -13.12
CA ILE A 61 -4.04 -10.87 -13.17
C ILE A 61 -4.38 -11.28 -14.60
N ASP A 62 -5.05 -10.41 -15.35
CA ASP A 62 -5.61 -10.68 -16.68
C ASP A 62 -4.79 -9.95 -17.75
N ARG A 63 -3.97 -10.72 -18.48
CA ARG A 63 -3.10 -10.19 -19.55
C ARG A 63 -3.90 -9.47 -20.64
N ALA A 64 -5.02 -10.05 -21.09
CA ALA A 64 -5.80 -9.44 -22.17
C ALA A 64 -6.42 -8.11 -21.72
N TYR A 65 -6.84 -8.03 -20.45
CA TYR A 65 -7.29 -6.77 -19.86
C TYR A 65 -6.16 -5.74 -19.81
N ARG A 66 -4.94 -6.15 -19.45
CA ARG A 66 -3.77 -5.27 -19.45
C ARG A 66 -3.44 -4.74 -20.85
N GLU A 67 -3.41 -5.60 -21.85
CA GLU A 67 -3.17 -5.20 -23.25
C GLU A 67 -4.22 -4.17 -23.71
N ALA A 68 -5.49 -4.39 -23.39
CA ALA A 68 -6.56 -3.44 -23.70
C ALA A 68 -6.43 -2.09 -22.98
N MET A 69 -5.83 -2.06 -21.79
CA MET A 69 -5.51 -0.82 -21.07
C MET A 69 -4.29 -0.11 -21.66
N ASP A 70 -3.27 -0.87 -22.09
CA ASP A 70 -2.05 -0.35 -22.71
C ASP A 70 -2.35 0.26 -24.11
N ASP A 71 -3.38 -0.23 -24.80
CA ASP A 71 -3.85 0.27 -26.10
C ASP A 71 -4.66 1.59 -26.01
N LEU A 72 -4.90 2.10 -24.81
CA LEU A 72 -5.61 3.37 -24.64
C LEU A 72 -4.82 4.54 -25.24
N PRO A 73 -5.49 5.54 -25.83
CA PRO A 73 -4.80 6.68 -26.44
C PRO A 73 -4.04 7.48 -25.37
N GLY A 74 -2.86 7.99 -25.74
CA GLY A 74 -2.07 8.82 -24.83
C GLY A 74 -2.84 10.05 -24.33
N GLY A 75 -2.70 10.35 -23.03
CA GLY A 75 -3.47 11.41 -22.38
C GLY A 75 -4.88 10.97 -21.99
N HIS A 76 -5.14 9.66 -21.98
CA HIS A 76 -6.33 9.11 -21.40
C HIS A 76 -6.39 9.46 -19.90
N TRP A 77 -7.60 9.55 -19.34
CA TRP A 77 -7.77 9.99 -17.95
C TRP A 77 -7.07 9.08 -16.94
N SER A 78 -6.83 7.81 -17.30
CA SER A 78 -6.04 6.85 -16.51
C SER A 78 -4.62 7.33 -16.22
N ASP A 79 -4.08 8.21 -17.07
CA ASP A 79 -2.72 8.74 -16.96
C ASP A 79 -2.65 9.93 -15.99
N ASN A 80 -3.81 10.42 -15.53
CA ASN A 80 -3.92 11.54 -14.61
C ASN A 80 -4.37 11.08 -13.23
N GLU A 81 -3.43 11.03 -12.28
CA GLU A 81 -3.67 10.65 -10.87
C GLU A 81 -4.66 11.56 -10.12
N ASN A 82 -4.93 12.75 -10.66
CA ASN A 82 -5.90 13.71 -10.12
C ASN A 82 -7.29 13.62 -10.76
N ASP A 83 -7.46 12.85 -11.84
CA ASP A 83 -8.78 12.63 -12.43
C ASP A 83 -9.67 11.89 -11.43
N GLU A 84 -10.89 12.37 -11.22
CA GLU A 84 -11.82 11.80 -10.23
C GLU A 84 -12.06 10.31 -10.44
N ARG A 85 -12.02 9.82 -11.69
CA ARG A 85 -12.16 8.39 -11.99
C ARG A 85 -10.97 7.58 -11.49
N CYS A 86 -9.75 8.07 -11.73
CA CYS A 86 -8.52 7.47 -11.19
C CYS A 86 -8.56 7.41 -9.67
N VAL A 87 -8.97 8.51 -9.04
CA VAL A 87 -9.12 8.61 -7.58
C VAL A 87 -10.08 7.56 -7.04
N VAL A 88 -11.24 7.41 -7.67
CA VAL A 88 -12.24 6.40 -7.26
C VAL A 88 -11.70 4.99 -7.41
N LEU A 89 -11.05 4.68 -8.54
CA LEU A 89 -10.47 3.36 -8.78
C LEU A 89 -9.29 3.06 -7.84
N ASN A 90 -8.42 4.04 -7.58
CA ASN A 90 -7.32 3.93 -6.62
C ASN A 90 -7.85 3.67 -5.20
N ARG A 91 -8.90 4.39 -4.79
CA ARG A 91 -9.57 4.16 -3.51
C ARG A 91 -10.21 2.78 -3.46
N MET A 92 -10.81 2.30 -4.55
CA MET A 92 -11.42 0.98 -4.63
C MET A 92 -10.38 -0.12 -4.41
N ALA A 93 -9.25 -0.05 -5.09
CA ALA A 93 -8.12 -0.97 -4.91
C ALA A 93 -7.56 -0.91 -3.49
N ALA A 94 -7.31 0.30 -2.96
CA ALA A 94 -6.81 0.47 -1.60
C ALA A 94 -7.77 -0.15 -0.56
N LYS A 95 -9.08 0.09 -0.66
CA LYS A 95 -10.07 -0.51 0.25
C LYS A 95 -10.09 -2.03 0.17
N PHE A 96 -9.96 -2.60 -1.03
CA PHE A 96 -9.88 -4.05 -1.20
C PHE A 96 -8.65 -4.63 -0.49
N LEU A 97 -7.47 -4.01 -0.65
CA LEU A 97 -6.25 -4.44 0.01
C LEU A 97 -6.38 -4.37 1.54
N VAL A 98 -6.96 -3.30 2.09
CA VAL A 98 -7.19 -3.20 3.54
C VAL A 98 -8.22 -4.20 4.03
N ASN A 99 -9.29 -4.48 3.27
CA ASN A 99 -10.28 -5.51 3.59
C ASN A 99 -9.62 -6.89 3.70
N ARG A 100 -8.67 -7.21 2.81
CA ARG A 100 -7.88 -8.45 2.85
C ARG A 100 -7.06 -8.53 4.14
N ILE A 101 -6.32 -7.47 4.47
CA ILE A 101 -5.56 -7.40 5.73
C ILE A 101 -6.50 -7.52 6.93
N ALA A 102 -7.68 -6.90 6.90
CA ALA A 102 -8.65 -6.97 7.99
C ALA A 102 -9.22 -8.37 8.21
N ARG A 103 -9.43 -9.14 7.13
CA ARG A 103 -9.74 -10.57 7.21
C ARG A 103 -8.61 -11.31 7.93
N ASP A 104 -7.37 -11.12 7.48
CA ASP A 104 -6.22 -11.84 8.05
C ASP A 104 -5.98 -11.44 9.51
N MET A 105 -6.20 -10.17 9.87
CA MET A 105 -6.20 -9.69 11.26
C MET A 105 -7.21 -10.43 12.12
N LYS A 106 -8.43 -10.64 11.60
CA LYS A 106 -9.49 -11.34 12.33
C LYS A 106 -9.11 -12.81 12.56
N ASP A 107 -8.62 -13.47 11.52
CA ASP A 107 -8.17 -14.87 11.60
C ASP A 107 -6.98 -15.01 12.56
N ALA A 108 -6.08 -14.02 12.54
CA ALA A 108 -4.94 -13.90 13.45
C ALA A 108 -5.29 -13.33 14.84
N LYS A 109 -6.58 -13.12 15.16
CA LYS A 109 -7.04 -12.43 16.40
C LYS A 109 -6.13 -11.25 16.77
N TYR A 110 -5.77 -10.44 15.79
CA TYR A 110 -4.84 -9.32 15.92
C TYR A 110 -5.44 -8.25 16.85
N PRO A 111 -4.64 -7.55 17.66
CA PRO A 111 -5.17 -6.61 18.68
C PRO A 111 -5.86 -5.37 18.09
N VAL A 112 -5.74 -5.14 16.79
CA VAL A 112 -6.33 -4.01 16.08
C VAL A 112 -7.36 -4.51 15.08
N ASN A 113 -8.47 -3.79 14.93
CA ASN A 113 -9.58 -4.16 14.05
C ASN A 113 -9.81 -3.13 12.94
N PHE A 114 -9.49 -3.52 11.70
CA PHE A 114 -9.74 -2.72 10.50
C PHE A 114 -11.05 -3.04 9.78
N GLY A 115 -11.85 -3.97 10.31
CA GLY A 115 -13.11 -4.41 9.73
C GLY A 115 -13.05 -5.86 9.28
N ASP A 116 -13.61 -6.15 8.10
CA ASP A 116 -13.57 -7.47 7.47
C ASP A 116 -13.49 -7.34 5.94
N MET A 117 -13.57 -8.48 5.24
CA MET A 117 -13.46 -8.54 3.79
C MET A 117 -14.52 -7.71 3.04
N LYS A 118 -15.67 -7.42 3.67
CA LYS A 118 -16.78 -6.67 3.06
C LYS A 118 -16.80 -5.21 3.49
N LYS A 119 -16.49 -4.92 4.75
CA LYS A 119 -16.64 -3.57 5.32
C LYS A 119 -15.48 -3.22 6.24
N LEU A 120 -14.86 -2.07 5.94
CA LEU A 120 -13.85 -1.46 6.80
C LEU A 120 -14.46 -0.77 8.04
N SER A 121 -13.70 -0.77 9.12
CA SER A 121 -13.91 0.10 10.27
C SER A 121 -13.44 1.54 9.95
N LYS A 122 -13.64 2.48 10.87
CA LYS A 122 -13.13 3.86 10.72
C LYS A 122 -11.60 3.87 10.56
N LEU A 123 -10.87 3.07 11.35
CA LEU A 123 -9.42 2.95 11.22
C LEU A 123 -9.03 2.30 9.88
N GLY A 124 -9.74 1.26 9.45
CA GLY A 124 -9.49 0.64 8.15
C GLY A 124 -9.65 1.63 6.99
N ASP A 125 -10.71 2.46 7.02
CA ASP A 125 -10.91 3.49 5.99
C ASP A 125 -9.80 4.57 6.02
N GLN A 126 -9.30 4.94 7.21
CA GLN A 126 -8.14 5.82 7.33
C GLN A 126 -6.88 5.21 6.69
N VAL A 127 -6.62 3.91 6.89
CA VAL A 127 -5.50 3.22 6.22
C VAL A 127 -5.66 3.26 4.70
N ALA A 128 -6.86 3.00 4.18
CA ALA A 128 -7.12 3.08 2.75
C ALA A 128 -6.86 4.50 2.20
N ASN A 129 -7.21 5.54 2.95
CA ASN A 129 -6.91 6.93 2.60
C ASN A 129 -5.40 7.20 2.53
N ILE A 130 -4.63 6.69 3.51
CA ILE A 130 -3.17 6.82 3.53
C ILE A 130 -2.53 6.12 2.32
N ILE A 131 -3.02 4.94 1.94
CA ILE A 131 -2.52 4.23 0.75
C ILE A 131 -2.73 5.06 -0.52
N VAL A 132 -3.92 5.65 -0.70
CA VAL A 132 -4.21 6.52 -1.85
C VAL A 132 -3.35 7.79 -1.82
N ALA A 133 -3.23 8.44 -0.66
CA ALA A 133 -2.39 9.62 -0.49
C ALA A 133 -0.92 9.32 -0.81
N ASN A 134 -0.41 8.17 -0.40
CA ASN A 134 0.94 7.72 -0.71
C ASN A 134 1.21 7.59 -2.21
N GLY A 135 0.28 6.99 -2.97
CA GLY A 135 0.40 6.93 -4.42
C GLY A 135 0.48 8.32 -5.05
N ARG A 136 -0.47 9.21 -4.68
CA ARG A 136 -0.53 10.58 -5.20
C ARG A 136 0.71 11.40 -4.88
N CYS A 137 1.18 11.38 -3.63
CA CYS A 137 2.31 12.19 -3.25
C CYS A 137 3.61 11.78 -3.95
N ARG A 138 3.76 10.49 -4.29
CA ARG A 138 4.87 10.02 -5.13
C ARG A 138 4.76 10.52 -6.57
N ALA A 139 3.56 10.51 -7.14
CA ALA A 139 3.31 11.03 -8.48
C ALA A 139 3.51 12.56 -8.58
N MET A 140 3.30 13.28 -7.48
CA MET A 140 3.44 14.75 -7.38
C MET A 140 4.84 15.23 -7.00
N LEU A 141 5.83 14.34 -6.93
CA LEU A 141 7.21 14.75 -6.63
C LEU A 141 7.70 15.78 -7.65
N GLN A 142 8.09 16.96 -7.14
CA GLN A 142 8.56 18.05 -7.98
C GLN A 142 9.89 17.66 -8.62
N LYS A 143 10.00 17.90 -9.92
CA LYS A 143 11.22 17.69 -10.72
C LYS A 143 12.06 18.97 -10.75
N ASP A 144 12.35 19.53 -9.58
CA ASP A 144 13.23 20.69 -9.45
C ASP A 144 14.71 20.29 -9.37
N GLU A 145 15.63 21.27 -9.23
CA GLU A 145 17.09 21.02 -9.19
C GLU A 145 17.50 20.03 -8.08
N ASP A 146 16.69 19.92 -7.02
CA ASP A 146 16.92 19.03 -5.87
C ASP A 146 16.15 17.71 -5.96
N ALA A 147 15.46 17.44 -7.08
CA ALA A 147 14.62 16.25 -7.25
C ALA A 147 15.37 14.92 -7.10
N GLY A 148 16.70 14.93 -7.24
CA GLY A 148 17.54 13.73 -7.13
C GLY A 148 17.55 13.09 -5.73
N TRP A 149 17.25 13.85 -4.67
CA TRP A 149 17.26 13.34 -3.29
C TRP A 149 15.93 13.54 -2.55
N LYS A 150 15.02 14.39 -3.05
CA LYS A 150 13.71 14.60 -2.44
C LYS A 150 12.84 13.35 -2.53
N THR A 151 12.17 13.05 -1.42
CA THR A 151 11.18 11.98 -1.29
C THR A 151 9.81 12.57 -1.03
N PHE A 152 8.76 11.76 -1.14
CA PHE A 152 7.39 12.26 -0.91
C PHE A 152 7.22 12.83 0.51
N ARG A 153 8.08 12.45 1.45
CA ARG A 153 8.11 12.87 2.85
C ARG A 153 8.62 14.30 3.07
N ASP A 154 9.26 14.89 2.06
CA ASP A 154 9.76 16.26 2.11
C ASP A 154 8.68 17.28 1.71
N ASN A 155 7.59 16.81 1.10
CA ASN A 155 6.40 17.61 0.85
C ASN A 155 5.52 17.71 2.11
N ASN A 156 4.71 18.77 2.22
CA ASN A 156 3.70 18.86 3.27
C ASN A 156 2.54 17.89 2.98
N GLN A 157 2.53 16.75 3.68
CA GLN A 157 1.55 15.68 3.46
C GLN A 157 0.55 15.60 4.62
N THR A 158 -0.43 16.51 4.60
CA THR A 158 -1.46 16.62 5.65
C THR A 158 -2.34 15.37 5.80
N GLU A 159 -2.38 14.54 4.77
CA GLU A 159 -3.15 13.30 4.69
C GLU A 159 -2.52 12.15 5.49
N PHE A 160 -1.24 12.26 5.85
CA PHE A 160 -0.55 11.25 6.65
C PHE A 160 -0.73 11.57 8.11
N ILE A 161 -1.73 10.93 8.71
CA ILE A 161 -2.10 11.09 10.10
C ILE A 161 -1.89 9.75 10.81
N SER A 162 -1.28 9.79 11.98
CA SER A 162 -1.15 8.62 12.86
C SER A 162 -2.53 8.03 13.18
N LEU A 163 -2.71 6.73 12.92
CA LEU A 163 -3.97 6.02 13.14
C LEU A 163 -4.42 6.02 14.61
N PHE A 164 -3.47 6.09 15.55
CA PHE A 164 -3.75 5.95 16.98
C PHE A 164 -3.74 7.28 17.73
N THR A 165 -2.91 8.23 17.30
CA THR A 165 -2.75 9.51 18.00
C THR A 165 -3.41 10.68 17.28
N ASN A 166 -3.87 10.48 16.04
CA ASN A 166 -4.32 11.54 15.13
C ASN A 166 -3.30 12.67 14.92
N THR A 167 -2.02 12.41 15.22
CA THR A 167 -0.95 13.37 14.99
C THR A 167 -0.60 13.38 13.50
N SER A 168 -0.68 14.55 12.88
CA SER A 168 -0.24 14.73 11.50
C SER A 168 1.26 14.52 11.36
N SER A 169 1.68 13.99 10.22
CA SER A 169 3.08 14.00 9.81
C SER A 169 3.55 15.44 9.61
N CYS A 170 4.84 15.67 9.83
CA CYS A 170 5.51 16.91 9.45
C CYS A 170 6.51 16.64 8.33
N PRO A 171 6.69 17.58 7.40
CA PRO A 171 7.76 17.48 6.41
C PRO A 171 9.11 17.36 7.12
N PHE A 172 9.96 16.50 6.61
CA PHE A 172 11.35 16.49 7.04
C PHE A 172 12.06 17.72 6.45
N LYS A 173 12.59 18.59 7.31
CA LYS A 173 13.15 19.90 6.89
C LYS A 173 14.62 19.84 6.44
N GLY A 174 15.15 18.64 6.17
CA GLY A 174 16.58 18.46 5.92
C GLY A 174 16.84 17.39 4.89
N HIS A 175 18.02 17.45 4.28
CA HIS A 175 18.52 16.34 3.48
C HIS A 175 18.75 15.13 4.38
N TRP A 176 18.09 14.01 4.08
CA TRP A 176 18.09 12.85 4.97
C TRP A 176 19.24 11.88 4.73
N ILE A 177 19.48 11.46 3.48
CA ILE A 177 20.56 10.52 3.15
C ILE A 177 21.00 10.67 1.70
N ASP A 178 22.31 10.78 1.50
CA ASP A 178 22.95 10.65 0.19
C ASP A 178 23.03 9.16 -0.19
N LEU A 179 22.17 8.72 -1.11
CA LEU A 179 22.29 7.39 -1.70
C LEU A 179 23.43 7.41 -2.74
N LYS A 180 24.65 7.09 -2.30
CA LYS A 180 25.79 6.91 -3.20
C LYS A 180 25.68 5.60 -3.99
N THR A 181 26.15 5.60 -5.23
CA THR A 181 26.17 4.43 -6.12
C THR A 181 27.18 3.37 -5.66
N GLU A 182 27.07 2.15 -6.20
CA GLU A 182 27.60 0.85 -5.71
C GLU A 182 29.07 0.79 -5.25
N THR A 183 29.89 1.81 -5.53
CA THR A 183 31.31 1.86 -5.17
C THR A 183 31.60 2.60 -3.86
N GLU A 184 30.61 3.27 -3.25
CA GLU A 184 30.83 4.06 -2.03
C GLU A 184 29.79 3.74 -0.95
N HIS A 185 30.25 3.54 0.29
CA HIS A 185 29.37 3.30 1.44
C HIS A 185 28.43 4.50 1.69
N PRO A 186 27.15 4.27 2.02
CA PRO A 186 26.23 5.35 2.35
C PRO A 186 26.76 6.12 3.57
N THR A 187 26.87 7.43 3.42
CA THR A 187 27.32 8.34 4.49
C THR A 187 26.14 9.14 5.02
N ILE A 188 25.91 9.10 6.33
CA ILE A 188 24.94 9.98 7.00
C ILE A 188 25.52 11.39 6.95
N THR A 189 24.82 12.32 6.30
CA THR A 189 25.19 13.73 6.30
C THR A 189 24.97 14.28 7.71
N ASN A 190 26.02 14.83 8.31
CA ASN A 190 25.93 15.42 9.65
C ASN A 190 24.92 16.57 9.62
N PHE A 191 23.79 16.40 10.32
CA PHE A 191 22.81 17.45 10.54
C PHE A 191 23.49 18.64 11.22
N LYS A 192 23.51 19.80 10.55
CA LYS A 192 23.88 21.09 11.15
C LYS A 192 22.67 21.74 11.80
#